data_AF-A0A383CBJ7-F1
#
_entry.id   AF-A0A383CBJ7-F1
#
_cell.length_a   1.000
_cell.length_b   1.000
_cell.length_c   1.000
_cell.angle_alpha   90.00
_cell.angle_beta   90.00
_cell.angle_gamma   90.00
#
_symmetry.space_group_name_H-M   'P 1'
#
loop_
_entity.id
_entity.type
_entity.pdbx_description
1 polymer ?
#
loop_
_entity_poly.entity_id
_entity_poly.type
_entity_poly.pdbx_seq_one_letter_code
_entity_poly.pdbx_strand_id
1 'polypeptide(L)' 'MPETVDTIILGAGQAGLSVSCQLSQAGHDRLVLERGAIAETWRSQRWDSFTVNSRNSMNQLP' A
#
# COMPACT_ATOMS: atom_id res chain seq x y z
N MET A 1 -12.42 15.47 -4.93
CA MET A 1 -11.85 15.04 -3.64
C MET A 1 -12.90 15.32 -2.59
N PRO A 2 -13.22 14.38 -1.70
CA PRO A 2 -14.10 14.67 -0.57
C PRO A 2 -13.51 15.82 0.26
N GLU A 3 -14.37 16.69 0.78
CA GLU A 3 -13.97 17.85 1.60
C GLU A 3 -13.41 17.41 2.97
N THR A 4 -13.89 16.26 3.46
CA THR A 4 -13.44 15.59 4.68
C THR A 4 -13.31 14.09 4.43
N VAL A 5 -12.31 13.46 5.05
CA VAL A 5 -12.10 12.01 5.02
C VAL A 5 -11.89 11.54 6.45
N ASP A 6 -12.56 10.47 6.84
CA ASP A 6 -12.45 9.91 8.19
C ASP A 6 -11.02 9.40 8.48
N THR A 7 -10.46 8.63 7.54
CA THR A 7 -9.10 8.10 7.65
C THR A 7 -8.27 8.39 6.40
N ILE A 8 -7.08 8.98 6.60
CA ILE A 8 -6.07 9.14 5.54
C ILE A 8 -4.89 8.22 5.83
N ILE A 9 -4.51 7.42 4.85
CA ILE A 9 -3.35 6.56 4.88
C ILE A 9 -2.27 7.18 4.00
N LEU A 10 -1.11 7.48 4.61
CA LEU A 10 0.04 8.00 3.89
C LEU A 10 0.98 6.85 3.49
N GLY A 11 1.14 6.66 2.18
CA GLY A 11 1.96 5.62 1.56
C GLY A 11 1.12 4.47 1.00
N ALA A 12 1.25 4.19 -0.29
CA ALA A 12 0.65 3.05 -0.99
C ALA A 12 1.66 1.88 -1.14
N GLY A 13 2.48 1.67 -0.10
CA GLY A 13 3.33 0.49 0.05
C GLY A 13 2.58 -0.68 0.70
N GLN A 14 3.31 -1.75 1.05
CA GLN A 14 2.73 -2.98 1.60
C GLN A 14 1.92 -2.73 2.88
N ALA A 15 2.43 -1.91 3.81
CA ALA A 15 1.72 -1.56 5.04
C ALA A 15 0.43 -0.77 4.78
N GLY A 16 0.50 0.30 3.99
CA GLY A 16 -0.65 1.17 3.73
C GLY A 16 -1.76 0.47 2.95
N LEU A 17 -1.41 -0.36 1.97
CA LEU A 17 -2.39 -1.18 1.25
C LEU A 17 -3.03 -2.24 2.15
N SER A 18 -2.26 -2.85 3.05
CA SER A 18 -2.80 -3.81 4.03
C SER A 18 -3.81 -3.15 4.97
N VAL A 19 -3.49 -1.98 5.53
CA VAL A 19 -4.41 -1.21 6.38
C VAL A 19 -5.65 -0.79 5.60
N SER A 20 -5.48 -0.34 4.35
CA SER A 20 -6.61 0.01 3.49
C SER A 20 -7.52 -1.20 3.23
N CYS A 21 -6.96 -2.40 3.01
CA CYS A 21 -7.76 -3.60 2.83
C CYS A 21 -8.61 -3.91 4.08
N GLN A 22 -7.99 -3.87 5.26
CA GLN A 22 -8.67 -4.14 6.53
C GLN A 22 -9.78 -3.13 6.84
N LEU A 23 -9.52 -1.84 6.66
CA LEU A 23 -10.55 -0.80 6.81
C LEU A 23 -11.68 -0.96 5.78
N SER A 24 -11.39 -1.46 4.57
CA SER A 24 -12.41 -1.85 3.59
C SER A 24 -13.34 -2.92 4.11
N GLN A 25 -12.75 -3.98 4.65
CA GLN A 25 -13.49 -5.15 5.12
C GLN A 25 -14.36 -4.78 6.33
N ALA A 26 -13.89 -3.82 7.14
CA ALA A 26 -14.63 -3.27 8.27
C ALA A 26 -15.64 -2.15 7.89
N GLY A 27 -15.74 -1.75 6.61
CA GLY A 27 -16.71 -0.75 6.15
C GLY A 27 -16.34 0.71 6.45
N HIS A 28 -15.09 1.00 6.78
CA HIS A 28 -14.62 2.36 7.05
C HIS A 28 -14.13 3.06 5.77
N ASP A 29 -14.58 4.29 5.56
CA ASP A 29 -14.12 5.11 4.44
C ASP A 29 -12.67 5.57 4.65
N ARG A 30 -11.89 5.60 3.57
CA ARG A 30 -10.46 5.88 3.63
C ARG A 30 -9.89 6.38 2.32
N LEU A 31 -8.89 7.23 2.42
CA LEU A 31 -8.12 7.71 1.27
C LEU A 31 -6.64 7.35 1.44
N VAL A 32 -6.07 6.66 0.45
CA VAL A 32 -4.63 6.37 0.40
C VAL A 32 -3.96 7.40 -0.49
N LEU A 33 -2.91 8.05 0.03
CA LEU A 33 -2.10 9.01 -0.70
C LEU A 33 -0.67 8.48 -0.84
N GLU A 34 -0.15 8.48 -2.06
CA GLU A 34 1.23 8.10 -2.37
C GLU A 34 1.89 9.20 -3.19
N ARG A 35 3.19 9.39 -2.97
CA ARG A 35 3.99 10.39 -3.69
C ARG A 35 4.20 9.97 -5.15
N GLY A 36 4.46 8.68 -5.39
CA GLY A 36 4.65 8.09 -6.71
C GLY A 36 3.46 7.25 -7.16
N ALA A 37 3.72 6.14 -7.85
CA ALA A 37 2.71 5.14 -8.13
C ALA A 37 2.50 4.19 -6.93
N ILE A 38 1.40 3.44 -6.97
CA ILE A 38 1.17 2.33 -6.02
C ILE A 38 2.41 1.42 -6.01
N ALA A 39 2.94 1.15 -4.83
CA ALA A 39 4.16 0.38 -4.60
C ALA A 39 5.43 0.91 -5.33
N GLU A 40 5.55 2.23 -5.56
CA GLU A 40 6.67 2.88 -6.28
C GLU A 40 8.05 2.35 -5.85
N THR A 41 8.26 2.24 -4.53
CA THR A 41 9.49 1.72 -3.92
C THR A 41 9.94 0.39 -4.51
N TRP A 42 8.99 -0.50 -4.84
CA TRP A 42 9.25 -1.83 -5.39
C TRP A 42 9.23 -1.86 -6.91
N ARG A 43 8.46 -0.98 -7.56
CA ARG A 43 8.27 -0.99 -9.02
C ARG A 43 9.43 -0.33 -9.78
N SER A 44 9.98 0.76 -9.24
CA SER A 44 10.92 1.61 -9.97
C SER A 44 12.15 2.01 -9.15
N GLN A 45 12.07 1.95 -7.81
CA GLN A 45 13.17 2.37 -6.92
C GLN A 45 14.02 1.18 -6.42
N ARG A 46 13.97 0.04 -7.12
CA ARG A 46 14.87 -1.11 -6.94
C ARG A 46 15.86 -1.16 -8.10
N TRP A 47 16.96 -1.89 -7.90
CA TRP A 47 17.95 -2.16 -8.93
C TRP A 47 17.60 -3.43 -9.73
N ASP A 48 18.15 -3.58 -10.93
CA ASP A 48 17.75 -4.62 -11.90
C ASP A 48 17.85 -6.05 -11.36
N SER A 49 18.86 -6.34 -10.53
CA SER A 49 19.07 -7.67 -9.93
C SER A 49 18.43 -7.84 -8.55
N PHE A 50 17.57 -6.90 -8.12
CA PHE A 50 16.92 -6.97 -6.83
C PHE A 50 16.01 -8.19 -6.73
N THR A 51 16.18 -8.98 -5.67
CA THR A 51 15.27 -10.06 -5.30
C THR A 51 14.92 -9.97 -3.82
N VAL A 52 13.72 -10.42 -3.47
CA VAL A 52 13.28 -10.49 -2.07
C VAL A 52 13.80 -11.81 -1.48
N ASN A 53 14.36 -11.76 -0.26
CA ASN A 53 14.88 -12.92 0.46
C ASN A 53 13.80 -13.84 1.06
N SER A 54 12.53 -13.52 0.81
CA SER A 54 11.35 -14.17 1.36
C SER A 54 10.54 -14.81 0.23
N ARG A 55 9.97 -15.99 0.49
CA ARG A 55 9.05 -16.66 -0.44
C ARG A 55 7.88 -15.75 -0.80
N ASN A 56 7.40 -15.81 -2.05
CA ASN A 56 6.25 -15.02 -2.51
C ASN A 56 4.99 -15.22 -1.64
N SER A 57 4.78 -16.42 -1.09
CA SER A 57 3.67 -16.71 -0.18
C SER A 57 3.69 -15.88 1.11
N MET A 58 4.86 -15.40 1.54
CA MET A 58 5.03 -14.56 2.74
C MET A 58 4.89 -13.06 2.45
N ASN A 59 4.83 -12.66 1.18
CA ASN A 59 4.80 -11.25 0.76
C ASN A 59 3.42 -10.81 0.25
N GLN A 60 2.39 -11.64 0.39
CA GLN A 60 1.04 -11.31 -0.08
C GLN A 60 0.40 -10.21 0.78
N LEU A 61 -0.48 -9.43 0.17
CA LEU A 61 -1.36 -8.51 0.88
C LEU A 61 -2.56 -9.26 1.47
N PRO A 62 -3.16 -8.77 2.58
CA PRO A 62 -4.38 -9.33 3.15
C PRO A 62 -5.60 -9.26 2.23
#